data_AF-A0A2D2CW98-F1
#
_entry.id   AF-A0A2D2CW98-F1
#
_cell.length_a   1.000
_cell.length_b   1.000
_cell.length_c   1.000
_cell.angle_alpha   90.00
_cell.angle_beta   90.00
_cell.angle_gamma   90.00
#
_symmetry.space_group_name_H-M   'P 1'
#
loop_
_entity.id
_entity.type
_entity.pdbx_description
1 polymer ?
#
loop_
_entity_poly.entity_id
_entity_poly.type
_entity_poly.pdbx_seq_one_letter_code
_entity_poly.pdbx_strand_id
1 'polypeptide(L)'
;MPRTQTHDTSRRGFASMDEEKQREIARKGGESVPAEERSFSKDRELAATAGRKGGKSVPAEERSFSKDKELASEAGRKGGSTKHS
;
A
#
# COMPACT_ATOMS: atom_id res chain seq x y z
N MET A 1 -11.17 -1.55 45.34
CA MET A 1 -10.17 -0.86 44.49
C MET A 1 -10.34 -1.34 43.06
N PRO A 2 -10.65 -0.50 42.06
CA PRO A 2 -10.64 -0.93 40.67
C PRO A 2 -9.30 -0.56 40.02
N ARG A 3 -8.54 -1.56 39.55
CA ARG A 3 -7.49 -1.35 38.55
C ARG A 3 -8.14 -1.40 37.17
N THR A 4 -8.20 -0.26 36.50
CA THR A 4 -8.51 -0.20 35.07
C THR A 4 -7.31 -0.78 34.32
N GLN A 5 -7.50 -1.94 33.71
CA GLN A 5 -6.53 -2.53 32.80
C GLN A 5 -6.56 -1.72 31.51
N THR A 6 -5.66 -0.74 31.39
CA THR A 6 -5.37 -0.09 30.12
C THR A 6 -4.89 -1.16 29.15
N HIS A 7 -5.62 -1.35 28.05
CA HIS A 7 -5.23 -2.26 26.98
C HIS A 7 -3.91 -1.76 26.37
N ASP A 8 -2.81 -2.23 26.92
CA ASP A 8 -1.49 -2.15 26.31
C ASP A 8 -1.60 -2.91 24.98
N THR A 9 -1.68 -2.18 23.87
CA THR A 9 -1.54 -2.78 22.55
C THR A 9 -0.12 -3.33 22.50
N SER A 10 0.03 -4.57 22.97
CA SER A 10 1.26 -5.32 22.95
C SER A 10 1.91 -5.08 21.60
N ARG A 11 3.20 -4.70 21.57
CA ARG A 11 4.04 -4.48 20.38
C ARG A 11 4.17 -5.74 19.49
N ARG A 12 3.04 -6.27 19.02
CA ARG A 12 2.86 -7.49 18.25
C ARG A 12 2.12 -7.13 16.97
N GLY A 13 2.51 -7.78 15.89
CA GLY A 13 1.93 -7.57 14.56
C GLY A 13 2.83 -6.76 13.64
N PHE A 14 2.40 -6.67 12.38
CA PHE A 14 3.20 -6.13 11.28
C PHE A 14 3.66 -4.69 11.53
N ALA A 15 2.76 -3.83 12.02
CA ALA A 15 3.05 -2.42 12.29
C ALA A 15 4.04 -2.19 13.45
N SER A 16 4.28 -3.19 14.31
CA SER A 16 5.24 -3.11 15.41
C SER A 16 6.64 -3.63 15.06
N MET A 17 6.85 -4.12 13.84
CA MET A 17 8.17 -4.59 13.36
C MET A 17 9.05 -3.42 12.91
N ASP A 18 10.36 -3.64 12.82
CA ASP A 18 11.28 -2.68 12.20
C ASP A 18 10.89 -2.38 10.75
N GLU A 19 11.08 -1.12 10.30
CA GLU A 19 10.67 -0.68 8.97
C GLU A 19 11.30 -1.52 7.85
N GLU A 20 12.57 -1.90 8.00
CA GLU A 20 13.28 -2.73 7.02
C GLU A 20 12.61 -4.10 6.88
N LYS A 21 12.27 -4.72 8.02
CA LYS A 21 11.57 -6.00 8.07
C LYS A 21 10.14 -5.90 7.51
N GLN A 22 9.42 -4.80 7.78
CA GLN A 22 8.11 -4.56 7.18
C GLN A 22 8.21 -4.47 5.65
N ARG A 23 9.19 -3.71 5.13
CA ARG A 23 9.41 -3.57 3.68
C ARG A 23 9.78 -4.91 3.04
N GLU A 24 10.64 -5.70 3.68
CA GLU A 24 11.03 -7.01 3.19
C GLU A 24 9.82 -7.96 3.10
N ILE A 25 9.01 -8.04 4.17
CA ILE A 25 7.81 -8.89 4.19
C ILE A 25 6.79 -8.40 3.15
N ALA A 26 6.58 -7.08 3.01
CA ALA A 26 5.69 -6.52 1.99
C ALA A 26 6.19 -6.83 0.56
N ARG A 27 7.49 -6.72 0.31
CA ARG A 27 8.12 -7.07 -0.97
C ARG A 27 7.93 -8.55 -1.28
N LYS A 28 8.27 -9.43 -0.33
CA LYS A 28 8.14 -10.88 -0.48
C LYS A 28 6.68 -11.29 -0.69
N GLY A 29 5.74 -10.66 0.02
CA GLY A 29 4.30 -10.87 -0.19
C GLY A 29 3.83 -10.49 -1.59
N GLY A 30 4.31 -9.36 -2.13
CA GLY A 30 4.00 -8.94 -3.51
C GLY A 30 4.67 -9.82 -4.57
N GLU A 31 5.88 -10.33 -4.30
CA GLU A 31 6.62 -11.23 -5.20
C GLU A 31 6.10 -12.67 -5.18
N SER A 32 5.38 -13.07 -4.13
CA SER A 32 4.86 -14.45 -3.98
C SER A 32 3.86 -14.86 -5.06
N VAL A 33 3.26 -13.89 -5.75
CA VAL A 33 2.37 -14.13 -6.89
C VAL A 33 3.12 -13.78 -8.19
N PRO A 34 3.24 -14.73 -9.13
CA PRO A 34 3.74 -14.45 -10.47
C PRO A 34 3.01 -13.26 -11.03
N ALA A 35 3.74 -12.37 -11.68
CA ALA A 35 3.17 -11.08 -11.99
C ALA A 35 2.09 -11.11 -13.09
N GLU A 36 2.07 -12.16 -13.90
CA GLU A 36 0.97 -12.53 -14.80
C GLU A 36 -0.30 -12.97 -14.03
N GLU A 37 -0.11 -13.52 -12.83
CA GLU A 37 -1.19 -14.02 -11.99
C GLU A 37 -1.72 -13.00 -10.98
N ARG A 38 -0.99 -11.89 -10.75
CA ARG A 38 -1.41 -10.80 -9.86
C ARG A 38 -2.75 -10.23 -10.32
N SER A 39 -3.69 -10.10 -9.38
CA SER A 39 -5.04 -9.58 -9.64
C SER A 39 -5.03 -8.20 -10.30
N PHE A 40 -4.04 -7.36 -9.95
CA PHE A 40 -3.88 -6.02 -10.53
C PHE A 40 -3.34 -6.01 -11.96
N SER A 41 -2.66 -7.08 -12.40
CA SER A 41 -2.19 -7.23 -13.79
C SER A 41 -3.28 -7.78 -14.71
N LYS A 42 -4.16 -8.64 -14.17
CA LYS A 42 -5.25 -9.27 -14.91
C LYS A 42 -6.41 -8.32 -15.20
N ASP A 43 -6.73 -7.46 -14.23
CA ASP A 43 -7.86 -6.54 -14.34
C ASP A 43 -7.42 -5.10 -14.04
N ARG A 44 -7.34 -4.31 -15.12
CA ARG A 44 -6.94 -2.91 -15.08
C ARG A 44 -8.01 -2.02 -14.41
N GLU A 45 -9.28 -2.38 -14.51
CA GLU A 45 -10.36 -1.66 -13.83
C GLU A 45 -10.33 -1.94 -12.32
N LEU A 46 -10.09 -3.19 -11.92
CA LEU A 46 -9.87 -3.55 -10.52
C LEU A 46 -8.68 -2.80 -9.93
N ALA A 47 -7.57 -2.73 -10.65
CA ALA A 47 -6.40 -1.94 -10.23
C ALA A 47 -6.71 -0.44 -10.10
N ALA A 48 -7.41 0.13 -11.07
CA ALA A 48 -7.79 1.54 -11.05
C ALA A 48 -8.77 1.86 -9.91
N THR A 49 -9.74 0.98 -9.65
CA THR A 49 -10.74 1.15 -8.58
C THR A 49 -10.11 0.97 -7.20
N ALA A 50 -9.24 -0.03 -7.02
CA ALA A 50 -8.49 -0.24 -5.78
C ALA A 50 -7.56 0.95 -5.49
N GLY A 51 -6.80 1.42 -6.48
CA GLY A 51 -5.95 2.61 -6.36
C GLY A 51 -6.76 3.85 -6.00
N ARG A 52 -7.89 4.08 -6.67
CA ARG A 52 -8.81 5.18 -6.35
C ARG A 52 -9.35 5.08 -4.92
N LYS A 53 -9.75 3.88 -4.47
CA LYS A 53 -10.24 3.65 -3.12
C LYS A 53 -9.16 3.91 -2.07
N GLY A 54 -7.92 3.45 -2.30
CA GLY A 54 -6.78 3.73 -1.43
C GLY A 54 -6.46 5.23 -1.34
N GLY A 55 -6.55 5.95 -2.46
CA GLY A 55 -6.33 7.40 -2.48
C GLY A 55 -7.43 8.22 -1.78
N LYS A 56 -8.63 7.66 -1.59
CA LYS A 56 -9.73 8.33 -0.86
C LYS A 56 -9.48 8.43 0.63
N SER A 57 -8.61 7.60 1.21
CA SER A 57 -8.24 7.67 2.64
C SER A 57 -7.44 8.92 3.00
N VAL A 58 -6.94 9.65 1.99
CA VAL A 58 -6.23 10.92 2.15
C VAL A 58 -7.18 12.08 1.81
N PRO A 59 -7.23 13.16 2.63
CA PRO A 59 -7.94 14.39 2.30
C PRO A 59 -7.57 14.92 0.91
N ALA A 60 -8.51 15.55 0.21
CA ALA A 60 -8.29 15.96 -1.18
C ALA A 60 -7.11 16.94 -1.31
N GLU A 61 -6.90 17.79 -0.31
CA GLU A 61 -5.81 18.77 -0.23
C GLU A 61 -4.45 18.09 0.04
N GLU A 62 -4.47 16.91 0.68
CA GLU A 62 -3.27 16.20 1.11
C GLU A 62 -2.80 15.13 0.12
N ARG A 63 -3.64 14.74 -0.84
CA ARG A 63 -3.30 13.77 -1.87
C ARG A 63 -2.09 14.23 -2.68
N SER A 64 -1.15 13.32 -2.92
CA SER A 64 0.00 13.57 -3.80
C SER A 64 -0.43 14.04 -5.19
N PHE A 65 -1.57 13.55 -5.70
CA PHE A 65 -2.17 13.99 -6.99
C PHE A 65 -2.55 15.47 -7.04
N SER A 66 -2.86 16.09 -5.90
CA SER A 66 -3.23 17.50 -5.80
C SER A 66 -2.02 18.40 -5.51
N LYS A 67 -1.02 17.87 -4.78
CA LYS A 67 0.19 18.61 -4.39
C LYS A 67 1.25 18.64 -5.49
N ASP A 68 1.48 17.51 -6.14
CA ASP A 68 2.49 17.36 -7.18
C ASP A 68 2.01 16.38 -8.24
N LYS A 69 1.55 16.94 -9.37
CA LYS A 69 1.02 16.18 -10.49
C LYS A 69 2.11 15.32 -11.15
N GLU A 70 3.35 15.78 -11.20
CA GLU A 70 4.44 15.02 -11.81
C GLU A 70 4.80 13.80 -10.96
N LEU A 71 4.99 13.98 -9.65
CA LEU A 71 5.23 12.89 -8.71
C LEU A 71 4.10 11.86 -8.74
N ALA A 72 2.85 12.33 -8.80
CA ALA A 72 1.70 11.45 -8.84
C ALA A 72 1.58 10.69 -10.17
N SER A 73 1.89 11.34 -11.29
CA SER A 73 2.00 10.70 -12.60
C SER A 73 3.13 9.69 -12.63
N GLU A 74 4.28 9.98 -12.02
CA GLU A 74 5.40 9.05 -11.92
C GLU A 74 5.07 7.84 -11.06
N ALA A 75 4.42 8.04 -9.90
CA ALA A 75 3.96 6.96 -9.04
C ALA A 75 2.93 6.07 -9.75
N GLY A 76 1.98 6.68 -10.45
CA GLY A 76 1.00 5.96 -11.27
C GLY A 76 1.66 5.20 -12.42
N ARG A 77 2.62 5.82 -13.11
CA ARG A 77 3.41 5.19 -14.17
C ARG A 77 4.18 4.00 -13.61
N LYS A 78 4.90 4.17 -12.49
CA LYS A 78 5.68 3.11 -11.84
C LYS A 78 4.80 1.94 -11.38
N GLY A 79 3.63 2.23 -10.82
CA GLY A 79 2.64 1.22 -10.43
C GLY A 79 2.03 0.48 -11.63
N GLY A 80 1.89 1.15 -12.78
CA GLY A 80 1.42 0.55 -14.02
C GLY A 80 2.52 -0.03 -14.94
N SER A 81 3.79 0.28 -14.66
CA SER A 81 4.94 -0.09 -15.50
C SER A 81 5.67 -1.33 -14.98
N THR A 82 5.02 -2.20 -14.20
CA THR A 82 5.44 -3.59 -14.08
C THR A 82 5.17 -4.31 -15.41
N LYS A 83 5.86 -3.88 -16.46
CA LYS A 83 5.97 -4.62 -17.71
C LYS A 83 7.15 -5.56 -17.54
N HIS A 84 6.88 -6.84 -17.61
CA HIS A 84 7.90 -7.86 -17.77
C HIS A 84 8.75 -7.53 -19.00
N SER A 85 10.07 -7.60 -18.83
CA SER A 85 10.96 -8.09 -19.87
C SER A 85 11.13 -9.59 -19.63
#